data_AF-A0A957SG95-F1
#
_entry.id   AF-A0A957SG95-F1
#
_cell.length_a   1.000
_cell.length_b   1.000
_cell.length_c   1.000
_cell.angle_alpha   90.00
_cell.angle_beta   90.00
_cell.angle_gamma   90.00
#
_symmetry.space_group_name_H-M   'P 1'
#
loop_
_entity.id
_entity.type
_entity.pdbx_description
1 polymer ?
#
loop_
_entity_poly.entity_id
_entity_poly.type
_entity_poly.pdbx_seq_one_letter_code
_entity_poly.pdbx_strand_id
1 'polypeptide(L)'
;MLIQTGSQTVGPFFHDGLFFGDENVLVNEKTQGQRILLEGTVYDGDGQPVPDALLEIWQPDAQGYFNHVADPNQAKADTAFRGFGRADTVNNGQFLFRTVKPGALSPGVAPYINVRLFAR
;
A
#
# COMPACT_ATOMS: atom_id res chain seq x y z
N MET A 1 12.91 -21.94 -20.44
CA MET A 1 12.01 -21.21 -19.50
C MET A 1 12.67 -21.28 -18.14
N LEU A 2 12.98 -20.13 -17.54
CA LEU A 2 13.53 -20.10 -16.19
C LEU A 2 12.40 -20.31 -15.17
N ILE A 3 12.71 -20.92 -14.03
CA ILE A 3 11.77 -21.03 -12.92
C ILE A 3 11.81 -19.74 -12.08
N GLN A 4 10.70 -19.41 -11.43
CA GLN A 4 10.66 -18.31 -10.47
C GLN A 4 11.59 -18.62 -9.28
N THR A 5 12.37 -17.63 -8.83
CA THR A 5 13.19 -17.75 -7.62
C THR A 5 12.32 -18.13 -6.43
N GLY A 6 12.76 -19.12 -5.63
CA GLY A 6 12.04 -19.55 -4.43
C GLY A 6 11.91 -18.41 -3.41
N SER A 7 10.69 -18.18 -2.93
CA SER A 7 10.43 -17.20 -1.88
C SER A 7 11.00 -17.66 -0.53
N GLN A 8 11.36 -16.71 0.33
CA GLN A 8 11.81 -16.92 1.72
C GLN A 8 11.14 -15.87 2.61
N THR A 9 11.06 -16.13 3.92
CA THR A 9 10.67 -15.10 4.89
C THR A 9 11.63 -13.93 4.81
N VAL A 10 11.11 -12.73 5.05
CA VAL A 10 11.91 -11.50 5.02
C VAL A 10 12.74 -11.31 6.27
N GLY A 11 12.40 -12.02 7.36
CA GLY A 11 13.03 -11.87 8.67
C GLY A 11 12.62 -10.56 9.38
N PRO A 12 13.04 -10.40 10.64
CA PRO A 12 12.53 -9.34 11.53
C PRO A 12 13.05 -7.94 11.20
N PHE A 13 14.12 -7.80 10.43
CA PHE A 13 14.80 -6.51 10.16
C PHE A 13 14.54 -5.99 8.74
N PHE A 14 13.58 -6.56 8.01
CA PHE A 14 13.32 -6.17 6.62
C PHE A 14 12.76 -4.76 6.50
N HIS A 15 12.00 -4.30 7.51
CA HIS A 15 11.46 -2.95 7.56
C HIS A 15 12.58 -1.89 7.69
N ASP A 16 13.65 -2.17 8.44
CA ASP A 16 14.81 -1.28 8.61
C ASP A 16 15.49 -0.91 7.28
N GLY A 17 15.44 -1.81 6.29
CA GLY A 17 16.09 -1.63 5.00
C GLY A 17 15.20 -1.04 3.89
N LEU A 18 13.90 -0.89 4.13
CA LEU A 18 12.92 -0.59 3.07
C LEU A 18 11.93 0.52 3.38
N PHE A 19 11.90 1.01 4.62
CA PHE A 19 11.08 2.15 4.99
C PHE A 19 11.96 3.38 5.24
N PHE A 20 11.90 4.35 4.34
CA PHE A 20 12.71 5.57 4.39
C PHE A 20 11.83 6.82 4.56
N GLY A 21 11.24 6.99 5.74
CA GLY A 21 10.47 8.20 6.08
C GLY A 21 9.01 8.14 5.60
N ASP A 22 8.53 9.19 4.92
CA ASP A 22 7.10 9.39 4.64
C ASP A 22 6.53 8.49 3.50
N GLU A 23 7.04 7.27 3.32
CA GLU A 23 6.56 6.33 2.28
C GLU A 23 5.10 5.87 2.52
N ASN A 24 4.55 6.14 3.70
CA ASN A 24 3.15 5.92 4.04
C ASN A 24 2.24 7.11 3.69
N VAL A 25 2.80 8.22 3.19
CA VAL A 25 2.07 9.40 2.73
C VAL A 25 2.03 9.42 1.20
N LEU A 26 0.90 9.01 0.64
CA LEU A 26 0.69 8.90 -0.81
C LEU A 26 0.15 10.19 -1.44
N VAL A 27 -0.16 11.20 -0.62
CA VAL A 27 -0.86 12.42 -1.04
C VAL A 27 0.00 13.66 -0.87
N ASN A 28 -0.19 14.60 -1.78
CA ASN A 28 0.29 15.97 -1.66
C ASN A 28 -0.85 16.95 -1.96
N GLU A 29 -0.54 18.25 -2.01
CA GLU A 29 -1.51 19.32 -2.26
C GLU A 29 -2.21 19.20 -3.62
N LYS A 30 -1.53 18.63 -4.63
CA LYS A 30 -2.03 18.49 -6.00
C LYS A 30 -2.84 17.21 -6.21
N THR A 31 -2.70 16.22 -5.33
CA THR A 31 -3.42 14.94 -5.43
C THR A 31 -4.94 15.18 -5.41
N GLN A 32 -5.67 14.51 -6.30
CA GLN A 32 -7.12 14.63 -6.42
C GLN A 32 -7.86 13.60 -5.57
N GLY A 33 -9.10 13.92 -5.18
CA GLY A 33 -9.99 13.00 -4.48
C GLY A 33 -10.11 13.22 -2.97
N GLN A 34 -10.94 12.37 -2.34
CA GLN A 34 -11.21 12.41 -0.92
C GLN A 34 -10.02 11.83 -0.15
N ARG A 35 -9.40 12.64 0.73
CA ARG A 35 -8.32 12.17 1.61
C ARG A 35 -8.90 11.23 2.67
N ILE A 36 -8.23 10.12 2.89
CA ILE A 36 -8.57 9.14 3.92
C ILE A 36 -7.33 8.73 4.69
N LEU A 37 -7.55 8.33 5.94
CA LEU A 37 -6.57 7.65 6.76
C LEU A 37 -6.91 6.15 6.73
N LEU A 38 -5.96 5.33 6.30
CA LEU A 38 -6.05 3.88 6.38
C LEU A 38 -5.14 3.42 7.51
N GLU A 39 -5.73 2.98 8.61
CA GLU A 39 -5.01 2.54 9.81
C GLU A 39 -5.55 1.20 10.30
N GLY A 40 -4.72 0.47 11.05
CA GLY A 40 -5.08 -0.82 11.61
C GLY A 40 -3.94 -1.42 12.42
N THR A 41 -4.16 -2.64 12.92
CA THR A 41 -3.18 -3.39 13.72
C THR A 41 -3.01 -4.79 13.14
N VAL A 42 -1.75 -5.24 13.01
CA VAL A 42 -1.41 -6.61 12.63
C VAL A 42 -1.31 -7.47 13.88
N TYR A 43 -1.99 -8.62 13.86
CA TYR A 43 -1.96 -9.62 14.92
C TYR A 43 -1.48 -10.97 14.39
N ASP A 44 -0.82 -11.76 15.25
CA ASP A 44 -0.52 -13.17 14.98
C ASP A 44 -1.70 -14.10 15.34
N GLY A 45 -1.49 -15.40 15.20
CA GLY A 45 -2.52 -16.41 15.49
C GLY A 45 -2.94 -16.50 16.95
N ASP A 46 -2.12 -15.99 17.88
CA ASP A 46 -2.41 -15.93 19.32
C ASP A 46 -3.00 -14.57 19.73
N GLY A 47 -3.29 -13.70 18.76
CA GLY A 47 -3.83 -12.37 18.97
C GLY A 47 -2.81 -11.38 19.54
N GLN A 48 -1.51 -11.67 19.46
CA GLN A 48 -0.47 -10.73 19.86
C GLN A 48 -0.16 -9.77 18.71
N PRO A 49 0.02 -8.45 18.98
CA PRO A 49 0.43 -7.52 17.94
C PRO A 49 1.81 -7.87 17.37
N VAL A 50 1.96 -7.74 16.05
CA VAL A 50 3.22 -8.00 15.34
C VAL A 50 3.95 -6.68 15.11
N PRO A 51 5.01 -6.35 15.87
CA PRO A 51 5.64 -5.04 15.85
C PRO A 51 6.66 -4.84 14.71
N ASP A 52 6.97 -5.90 13.97
CA ASP A 52 8.06 -5.96 12.98
C ASP A 52 7.57 -6.25 11.55
N ALA A 53 6.27 -6.08 11.28
CA ALA A 53 5.70 -6.25 9.96
C ALA A 53 5.94 -5.03 9.06
N LEU A 54 5.97 -5.29 7.76
CA LEU A 54 5.99 -4.28 6.69
C LEU A 54 4.74 -4.48 5.82
N LEU A 55 3.99 -3.41 5.62
CA LEU A 55 2.86 -3.38 4.70
C LEU A 55 3.23 -2.58 3.45
N GLU A 56 2.85 -3.11 2.29
CA GLU A 56 2.84 -2.40 1.02
C GLU A 56 1.38 -2.25 0.56
N ILE A 57 1.02 -1.05 0.13
CA ILE A 57 -0.26 -0.83 -0.56
C ILE A 57 -0.06 -0.42 -2.01
N TRP A 58 -0.99 -0.84 -2.86
CA TRP A 58 -1.06 -0.38 -4.24
C TRP A 58 -2.52 -0.20 -4.69
N GLN A 59 -2.86 0.99 -5.18
CA GLN A 59 -4.23 1.37 -5.52
C GLN A 59 -4.30 2.31 -6.74
N PRO A 60 -5.46 2.37 -7.43
CA PRO A 60 -5.72 3.41 -8.41
C PRO A 60 -5.96 4.77 -7.73
N ASP A 61 -5.99 5.84 -8.51
CA ASP A 61 -6.42 7.16 -8.07
C ASP A 61 -7.93 7.22 -7.74
N ALA A 62 -8.42 8.41 -7.39
CA ALA A 62 -9.82 8.66 -7.03
C ALA A 62 -10.81 8.45 -8.18
N GLN A 63 -10.33 8.34 -9.42
CA GLN A 63 -11.13 8.06 -10.61
C GLN A 63 -11.02 6.61 -11.08
N GLY A 64 -10.20 5.79 -10.43
CA GLY A 64 -10.03 4.38 -10.75
C GLY A 64 -8.95 4.10 -11.79
N TYR A 65 -8.00 5.02 -11.99
CA TYR A 65 -6.87 4.84 -12.90
C TYR A 65 -5.56 4.59 -12.15
N PHE A 66 -4.78 3.60 -12.60
CA PHE A 66 -3.42 3.42 -12.10
C PHE A 66 -2.46 4.30 -12.88
N ASN A 67 -1.59 5.02 -12.17
CA ASN A 67 -0.44 5.70 -12.75
C ASN A 67 0.70 4.68 -13.02
N HIS A 68 0.42 3.72 -13.91
CA HIS A 68 1.33 2.64 -14.27
C HIS A 68 1.22 2.32 -15.76
N VAL A 69 2.34 2.00 -16.41
CA VAL A 69 2.43 1.78 -17.87
C VAL A 69 1.61 0.61 -18.40
N ALA A 70 1.22 -0.32 -17.52
CA ALA A 70 0.34 -1.44 -17.87
C ALA A 70 -1.16 -1.08 -17.84
N ASP A 71 -1.53 0.09 -17.30
CA ASP A 71 -2.92 0.55 -17.35
C ASP A 71 -3.19 1.18 -18.72
N PRO A 72 -4.15 0.65 -19.52
CA PRO A 72 -4.49 1.22 -20.82
C PRO A 72 -5.05 2.65 -20.73
N ASN A 73 -5.48 3.07 -19.54
CA ASN A 73 -5.97 4.41 -19.24
C ASN A 73 -4.96 5.26 -18.45
N GLN A 74 -3.67 4.87 -18.37
CA GLN A 74 -2.65 5.63 -17.62
C GLN A 74 -2.66 7.13 -17.93
N ALA A 75 -2.91 7.52 -19.19
CA ALA A 75 -2.94 8.93 -19.60
C ALA A 75 -4.04 9.77 -18.91
N LYS A 76 -5.02 9.13 -18.27
CA LYS A 76 -6.08 9.77 -17.48
C LYS A 76 -5.77 9.81 -15.99
N ALA A 77 -4.73 9.09 -15.54
CA ALA A 77 -4.40 8.98 -14.14
C ALA A 77 -3.91 10.32 -13.58
N ASP A 78 -4.20 10.56 -12.29
CA ASP A 78 -3.65 11.70 -11.56
C ASP A 78 -2.11 11.62 -11.51
N THR A 79 -1.45 12.53 -12.21
CA THR A 79 0.01 12.62 -12.26
C THR A 79 0.65 12.96 -10.91
N ALA A 80 -0.11 13.52 -9.97
CA ALA A 80 0.31 13.80 -8.60
C ALA A 80 0.11 12.61 -7.65
N PHE A 81 -0.38 11.46 -8.14
CA PHE A 81 -0.64 10.27 -7.34
C PHE A 81 0.10 9.05 -7.89
N ARG A 82 1.00 8.47 -7.07
CA ARG A 82 1.74 7.25 -7.42
C ARG A 82 0.96 5.98 -7.09
N GLY A 83 0.05 6.04 -6.11
CA GLY A 83 -0.79 4.91 -5.68
C GLY A 83 -0.07 3.81 -4.90
N PHE A 84 1.25 3.88 -4.72
CA PHE A 84 2.05 2.93 -3.95
C PHE A 84 2.61 3.57 -2.69
N GLY A 85 2.63 2.82 -1.58
CA GLY A 85 3.31 3.23 -0.35
C GLY A 85 3.64 2.07 0.56
N ARG A 86 4.46 2.35 1.57
CA ARG A 86 4.89 1.40 2.62
C ARG A 86 4.57 1.93 3.99
N ALA A 87 4.30 1.05 4.95
CA ALA A 87 4.25 1.39 6.36
C ALA A 87 4.84 0.23 7.17
N ASP A 88 5.65 0.56 8.16
CA ASP A 88 6.05 -0.37 9.21
C ASP A 88 4.97 -0.43 10.31
N THR A 89 5.13 -1.39 11.23
CA THR A 89 4.19 -1.60 12.34
C THR A 89 4.80 -1.33 13.72
N VAL A 90 5.79 -0.43 13.80
CA VAL A 90 6.49 -0.10 15.04
C VAL A 90 5.48 0.40 16.09
N ASN A 91 5.71 0.07 17.38
CA ASN A 91 4.82 0.42 18.51
C ASN A 91 3.45 -0.27 18.49
N ASN A 92 3.42 -1.56 18.86
CA ASN A 92 2.18 -2.35 19.05
C ASN A 92 1.46 -2.79 17.77
N GLY A 93 2.21 -3.01 16.69
CA GLY A 93 1.67 -3.64 15.48
C GLY A 93 0.79 -2.72 14.62
N GLN A 94 0.78 -1.42 14.90
CA GLN A 94 -0.09 -0.46 14.22
C GLN A 94 0.56 0.06 12.95
N PHE A 95 -0.22 0.14 11.86
CA PHE A 95 0.19 0.81 10.63
C PHE A 95 -0.75 1.96 10.30
N LEU A 96 -0.27 2.90 9.50
CA LEU A 96 -1.06 4.04 9.04
C LEU A 96 -0.59 4.47 7.66
N PHE A 97 -1.54 4.75 6.76
CA PHE A 97 -1.32 5.37 5.45
C PHE A 97 -2.21 6.61 5.28
N ARG A 98 -1.62 7.69 4.77
CA ARG A 98 -2.36 8.86 4.29
C ARG A 98 -2.52 8.75 2.79
N THR A 99 -3.73 8.48 2.32
CA THR A 99 -4.03 8.23 0.90
C THR A 99 -5.34 8.91 0.48
N VAL A 100 -5.82 8.63 -0.72
CA VAL A 100 -7.16 8.99 -1.18
C VAL A 100 -8.06 7.76 -1.26
N LYS A 101 -9.38 7.96 -1.16
CA LYS A 101 -10.34 6.91 -1.45
C LYS A 101 -10.28 6.57 -2.94
N PRO A 102 -9.94 5.34 -3.34
CA PRO A 102 -9.82 4.98 -4.74
C PRO A 102 -11.19 5.03 -5.43
N GLY A 103 -11.17 5.29 -6.73
CA GLY A 103 -12.31 5.08 -7.61
C GLY A 103 -12.53 3.60 -7.89
N ALA A 104 -13.71 3.26 -8.41
CA ALA A 104 -13.97 1.94 -8.96
C ALA A 104 -13.24 1.77 -10.30
N LEU A 105 -12.66 0.60 -10.56
CA LEU A 105 -11.98 0.32 -11.84
C LEU A 105 -12.94 0.24 -13.03
N SER A 106 -14.18 -0.18 -12.79
CA SER A 106 -15.23 -0.29 -13.79
C SER A 106 -16.62 -0.26 -13.13
N PRO A 107 -17.69 0.02 -13.90
CA PRO A 107 -19.04 0.00 -13.37
C PRO A 107 -19.40 -1.34 -12.71
N GLY A 108 -19.91 -1.29 -11.49
CA GLY A 108 -20.31 -2.47 -10.72
C GLY A 108 -19.17 -3.12 -9.91
N VAL A 109 -17.93 -2.63 -10.00
CA VAL A 109 -16.82 -3.08 -9.15
C VAL A 109 -16.69 -2.17 -7.93
N ALA A 110 -16.57 -2.76 -6.74
CA ALA A 110 -16.32 -1.99 -5.52
C ALA A 110 -14.90 -1.39 -5.54
N PRO A 111 -14.70 -0.14 -5.08
CA PRO A 111 -13.36 0.40 -4.86
C PRO A 111 -12.57 -0.42 -3.85
N TYR A 112 -11.28 -0.62 -4.10
CA TYR A 112 -10.41 -1.42 -3.24
C TYR A 112 -8.96 -0.92 -3.25
N ILE A 113 -8.20 -1.35 -2.24
CA ILE A 113 -6.76 -1.13 -2.11
C ILE A 113 -6.11 -2.51 -2.03
N ASN A 114 -5.11 -2.79 -2.86
CA ASN A 114 -4.31 -4.01 -2.70
C ASN A 114 -3.38 -3.82 -1.51
N VAL A 115 -3.28 -4.84 -0.65
CA VAL A 115 -2.40 -4.84 0.51
C VAL A 115 -1.53 -6.09 0.45
N ARG A 116 -0.23 -5.91 0.66
CA ARG A 116 0.73 -6.99 0.87
C ARG A 116 1.37 -6.82 2.24
N LEU A 117 1.50 -7.92 2.96
CA LEU A 117 2.08 -7.97 4.29
C LEU A 117 3.30 -8.87 4.29
N PHE A 118 4.37 -8.40 4.94
CA PHE A 118 5.56 -9.17 5.22
C PHE A 118 5.79 -9.17 6.73
N ALA A 119 6.06 -10.34 7.29
CA ALA A 119 6.36 -10.55 8.71
C ALA A 119 7.25 -11.81 8.87
N ARG A 120 7.77 -12.03 10.07
CA ARG A 120 8.59 -13.20 10.42
C ARG A 120 7.80 -14.51 10.39
#